data_AF-A0A3L7RA72-F1
#
_entry.id   AF-A0A3L7RA72-F1
#
_cell.length_a   1.000
_cell.length_b   1.000
_cell.length_c   1.000
_cell.angle_alpha   90.00
_cell.angle_beta   90.00
_cell.angle_gamma   90.00
#
_symmetry.space_group_name_H-M   'P 1'
#
loop_
_entity.id
_entity.type
_entity.pdbx_description
1 polymer ?
#
loop_
_entity_poly.entity_id
_entity_poly.type
_entity_poly.pdbx_seq_one_letter_code
_entity_poly.pdbx_strand_id
1 'polypeptide(L)'
;MPRAASCSRLMRGPLMRLRLVLRIACPFKSPKKCCSRLPSNALKSSLRSKREKMAMSDMHPERDDASAADPAQNPSESAEKRDSSASTARGRIPVGPLVMHPACGFALPEGWITLGPDQPRIDPRPGARVAQDAGIGGVLKQRPEDFIVEEIPSYTPSGEGEHIYLGVQKTNMPHTEMLAVLGRHFHVDESAIGFAGMKDRVAVTHQTVSIHLPVDRPVGELRHERLALMWSKRHSNKLRRGHLRGNRFSIRIRDVDPMQVRSVKKRMEELAVRGIPDYFGDQRFGYRVNNQLLGLLHARGDAQATLDEMLGARGTPFPPHQLATRELYERGEFEASAASWGHNDQAERIALRALARGRDASGAVRAIPGHMKNFWLSALQGAIYNEVLNARVIDGSFAEILPGDVAVLAGKSSIFPISSDVDAEELASLQARCVALDLSPTGPIHGPKMIQPQGRPLTMEQAALARVGAELSMFTPPILEGDGARRPLRITMTDWAVDAGVDENGGYIRMQFDLPKGAFATVLCREIMGVSVE
;
A
#
# COMPACT_ATOMS: atom_id res chain seq x y z
N MET A 1 -84.84 -34.14 10.38
CA MET A 1 -83.91 -35.13 9.77
C MET A 1 -83.91 -34.92 8.26
N PRO A 2 -82.79 -35.04 7.52
CA PRO A 2 -81.36 -34.84 7.84
C PRO A 2 -80.84 -33.55 7.11
N ARG A 3 -79.66 -32.96 7.23
CA ARG A 3 -78.34 -33.22 7.86
C ARG A 3 -77.95 -31.99 8.70
N ALA A 4 -77.17 -32.24 9.75
CA ALA A 4 -76.95 -31.35 10.88
C ALA A 4 -76.01 -30.15 10.62
N ALA A 5 -76.29 -29.08 11.36
CA ALA A 5 -75.64 -27.78 11.42
C ALA A 5 -74.43 -27.74 12.38
N SER A 6 -73.55 -26.73 12.22
CA SER A 6 -73.10 -25.81 13.29
C SER A 6 -71.77 -25.09 12.97
N CYS A 7 -71.82 -23.75 12.98
CA CYS A 7 -70.87 -22.75 13.54
C CYS A 7 -69.59 -23.27 14.24
N SER A 8 -68.40 -22.65 14.19
CA SER A 8 -68.05 -21.20 14.19
C SER A 8 -66.51 -20.95 14.15
N ARG A 9 -66.10 -19.68 13.91
CA ARG A 9 -64.81 -18.99 14.23
C ARG A 9 -63.63 -19.19 13.27
N LEU A 10 -62.78 -18.19 12.94
CA LEU A 10 -62.71 -16.73 13.14
C LEU A 10 -61.57 -16.19 12.22
N MET A 11 -61.70 -14.95 11.74
CA MET A 11 -60.64 -13.97 11.38
C MET A 11 -59.65 -14.23 10.24
N ARG A 12 -59.63 -13.32 9.25
CA ARG A 12 -58.45 -12.47 8.93
C ARG A 12 -58.86 -11.30 8.01
N GLY A 13 -58.79 -10.09 8.57
CA GLY A 13 -58.87 -8.79 7.86
C GLY A 13 -57.49 -8.22 7.51
N PRO A 14 -57.44 -6.99 6.94
CA PRO A 14 -56.40 -6.59 5.97
C PRO A 14 -55.37 -5.52 6.47
N LEU A 15 -54.31 -5.36 5.67
CA LEU A 15 -53.44 -4.18 5.44
C LEU A 15 -53.33 -3.09 6.52
N MET A 16 -52.13 -2.91 7.09
CA MET A 16 -51.50 -1.59 7.29
C MET A 16 -50.00 -1.67 7.62
N ARG A 17 -49.28 -0.63 7.20
CA ARG A 17 -47.84 -0.33 7.35
C ARG A 17 -47.30 -0.52 8.78
N LEU A 18 -46.04 -0.99 8.93
CA LEU A 18 -45.17 -0.48 10.01
C LEU A 18 -43.66 -0.73 9.75
N ARG A 19 -42.88 0.26 10.18
CA ARG A 19 -41.41 0.37 10.21
C ARG A 19 -40.74 -0.84 10.87
N LEU A 20 -39.64 -1.34 10.28
CA LEU A 20 -38.77 -2.31 10.93
C LEU A 20 -37.62 -1.57 11.65
N VAL A 21 -37.71 -1.55 12.98
CA VAL A 21 -36.62 -1.23 13.91
C VAL A 21 -35.92 -2.55 14.23
N LEU A 22 -34.63 -2.69 13.91
CA LEU A 22 -33.82 -3.83 14.37
C LEU A 22 -33.41 -3.59 15.84
N ARG A 23 -34.10 -4.27 16.77
CA ARG A 23 -33.60 -4.55 18.12
C ARG A 23 -32.83 -5.87 18.08
N ILE A 24 -31.53 -5.84 18.37
CA ILE A 24 -30.75 -7.04 18.67
C ILE A 24 -30.81 -7.27 20.17
N ALA A 25 -31.40 -8.40 20.57
CA ALA A 25 -31.44 -8.90 21.93
C ALA A 25 -30.11 -9.60 22.27
N CYS A 26 -29.58 -9.30 23.45
CA CYS A 26 -28.37 -9.86 24.03
C CYS A 26 -28.79 -10.85 25.15
N PRO A 27 -28.26 -12.09 25.22
CA PRO A 27 -28.56 -12.98 26.34
C PRO A 27 -27.35 -13.27 27.24
N PHE A 28 -27.64 -13.44 28.54
CA PHE A 28 -26.84 -13.96 29.67
C PHE A 28 -25.82 -13.02 30.34
N LYS A 29 -26.09 -12.51 31.57
CA LYS A 29 -26.06 -13.12 32.92
C LYS A 29 -24.65 -13.28 33.51
N SER A 30 -24.37 -12.40 34.46
CA SER A 30 -23.25 -12.37 35.42
C SER A 30 -23.16 -13.62 36.33
N PRO A 31 -21.99 -13.84 36.94
CA PRO A 31 -21.96 -13.88 38.40
C PRO A 31 -20.85 -13.04 39.04
N LYS A 32 -21.04 -12.84 40.35
CA LYS A 32 -20.40 -11.88 41.26
C LYS A 32 -18.99 -12.29 41.72
N LYS A 33 -18.17 -11.26 41.96
CA LYS A 33 -17.16 -11.05 43.03
C LYS A 33 -16.55 -12.27 43.73
N CYS A 34 -15.22 -12.35 43.73
CA CYS A 34 -14.47 -12.69 44.95
C CYS A 34 -13.12 -11.94 44.97
N CYS A 35 -12.84 -11.30 46.11
CA CYS A 35 -11.60 -10.59 46.46
C CYS A 35 -10.69 -11.51 47.27
N SER A 36 -9.38 -11.49 46.99
CA SER A 36 -8.28 -11.75 47.94
C SER A 36 -6.96 -11.30 47.28
N ARG A 37 -6.23 -10.30 47.82
CA ARG A 37 -5.10 -10.46 48.78
C ARG A 37 -4.01 -11.38 48.20
N LEU A 38 -2.76 -11.00 47.86
CA LEU A 38 -1.66 -10.31 48.58
C LEU A 38 -0.43 -10.22 47.59
N PRO A 39 0.85 -9.94 47.97
CA PRO A 39 1.47 -8.62 47.95
C PRO A 39 2.84 -8.55 47.20
N SER A 40 3.40 -7.34 47.24
CA SER A 40 4.80 -6.87 47.06
C SER A 40 5.99 -7.83 46.87
N ASN A 41 6.90 -7.33 46.01
CA ASN A 41 8.38 -7.40 46.02
C ASN A 41 9.02 -8.24 44.91
N ALA A 42 9.73 -7.56 43.99
CA ALA A 42 11.20 -7.59 43.95
C ALA A 42 11.77 -6.65 42.87
N LEU A 43 12.65 -5.75 43.33
CA LEU A 43 13.89 -5.21 42.74
C LEU A 43 13.93 -4.78 41.26
N LYS A 44 14.17 -3.47 41.01
CA LYS A 44 15.50 -2.84 40.76
C LYS A 44 16.20 -3.47 39.55
N SER A 45 16.58 -2.77 38.48
CA SER A 45 17.19 -1.44 38.39
C SER A 45 17.41 -1.10 36.90
N SER A 46 17.43 0.17 36.53
CA SER A 46 18.64 0.85 36.04
C SER A 46 18.33 2.18 35.34
N LEU A 47 19.16 3.17 35.69
CA LEU A 47 19.61 4.30 34.86
C LEU A 47 18.60 5.41 34.51
N ARG A 48 18.75 6.55 35.20
CA ARG A 48 19.14 7.82 34.55
C ARG A 48 19.40 8.90 35.60
N SER A 49 20.68 9.26 35.78
CA SER A 49 21.07 10.58 36.25
C SER A 49 21.77 11.30 35.11
N LYS A 50 21.30 12.52 34.82
CA LYS A 50 22.08 13.74 34.57
C LYS A 50 21.21 14.78 33.87
N ARG A 51 20.82 15.77 34.66
CA ARG A 51 20.37 17.11 34.27
C ARG A 51 21.14 18.07 35.16
N GLU A 52 21.72 19.10 34.54
CA GLU A 52 21.94 20.49 35.03
C GLU A 52 22.95 21.13 34.06
N LYS A 53 22.59 22.11 33.22
CA LYS A 53 22.33 23.55 33.45
C LYS A 53 23.52 24.32 34.03
N MET A 54 24.03 25.29 33.27
CA MET A 54 24.30 26.66 33.73
C MET A 54 24.46 27.62 32.54
N ALA A 55 24.05 28.88 32.77
CA ALA A 55 23.89 30.00 31.84
C ALA A 55 25.05 31.02 31.96
N MET A 56 25.26 31.87 30.93
CA MET A 56 25.25 33.36 30.87
C MET A 56 26.43 33.77 29.93
N SER A 57 26.50 34.86 29.15
CA SER A 57 25.87 36.20 29.09
C SER A 57 26.25 36.92 27.76
N ASP A 58 25.37 37.82 27.31
CA ASP A 58 25.55 39.15 26.67
C ASP A 58 26.49 39.42 25.48
N MET A 59 25.94 39.95 24.37
CA MET A 59 26.05 41.38 23.97
C MET A 59 25.52 41.63 22.53
N HIS A 60 24.64 42.64 22.40
CA HIS A 60 24.32 43.39 21.16
C HIS A 60 25.32 44.56 21.00
N PRO A 61 25.47 45.11 19.78
CA PRO A 61 24.67 46.30 19.44
C PRO A 61 24.14 46.35 17.99
N GLU A 62 23.01 47.05 17.87
CA GLU A 62 22.39 47.62 16.66
C GLU A 62 23.14 48.85 16.12
N ARG A 63 22.91 49.17 14.84
CA ARG A 63 22.57 50.49 14.23
C ARG A 63 22.52 50.31 12.70
N ASP A 64 21.38 50.54 12.03
CA ASP A 64 20.84 51.82 11.52
C ASP A 64 21.77 52.45 10.44
N ASP A 65 21.37 52.96 9.27
CA ASP A 65 20.06 53.27 8.71
C ASP A 65 20.22 53.68 7.20
N ALA A 66 19.07 53.77 6.52
CA ALA A 66 18.69 54.79 5.53
C ALA A 66 18.99 54.74 3.99
N SER A 67 17.89 55.08 3.30
CA SER A 67 17.68 55.75 1.98
C SER A 67 17.43 54.83 0.77
N ALA A 68 16.23 54.71 0.18
CA ALA A 68 15.23 55.65 -0.37
C ALA A 68 15.57 56.19 -1.78
N ALA A 69 14.89 55.66 -2.82
CA ALA A 69 14.40 56.40 -4.00
C ALA A 69 13.53 55.47 -4.90
N ASP A 70 12.37 56.00 -5.31
CA ASP A 70 11.35 55.46 -6.23
C ASP A 70 11.37 56.34 -7.52
N PRO A 71 10.40 56.32 -8.45
CA PRO A 71 10.06 55.34 -9.49
C PRO A 71 10.23 55.89 -10.94
N ALA A 72 10.28 55.02 -11.96
CA ALA A 72 9.96 55.28 -13.39
C ALA A 72 10.34 54.03 -14.21
N GLN A 73 9.75 53.63 -15.34
CA GLN A 73 8.64 54.02 -16.19
C GLN A 73 8.43 52.80 -17.13
N ASN A 74 7.18 52.44 -17.45
CA ASN A 74 6.88 51.56 -18.60
C ASN A 74 7.22 52.29 -19.91
N PRO A 75 7.47 51.52 -20.98
CA PRO A 75 6.49 51.58 -22.05
C PRO A 75 6.06 50.19 -22.55
N SER A 76 4.76 50.15 -22.83
CA SER A 76 4.02 49.17 -23.60
C SER A 76 4.52 49.08 -25.05
N GLU A 77 4.60 47.88 -25.60
CA GLU A 77 4.11 47.64 -26.96
C GLU A 77 3.73 46.16 -27.17
N SER A 78 2.68 46.01 -27.96
CA SER A 78 1.77 44.89 -28.10
C SER A 78 2.03 44.07 -29.36
N ALA A 79 2.04 42.73 -29.24
CA ALA A 79 1.72 41.73 -30.28
C ALA A 79 2.14 40.36 -29.71
N GLU A 80 1.40 39.26 -29.71
CA GLU A 80 0.13 38.83 -30.28
C GLU A 80 -0.34 37.68 -29.38
N LYS A 81 -1.64 37.65 -29.05
CA LYS A 81 -2.27 36.55 -28.32
C LYS A 81 -2.19 35.27 -29.16
N ARG A 82 -1.36 34.31 -28.74
CA ARG A 82 -1.57 32.89 -29.08
C ARG A 82 -2.25 32.22 -27.90
N ASP A 83 -3.37 31.59 -28.20
CA ASP A 83 -4.29 30.92 -27.29
C ASP A 83 -3.58 29.97 -26.33
N SER A 84 -3.46 30.40 -25.06
CA SER A 84 -2.95 29.60 -23.96
C SER A 84 -4.10 28.84 -23.30
N SER A 85 -4.71 27.91 -24.04
CA SER A 85 -5.74 26.99 -23.54
C SER A 85 -5.22 25.55 -23.54
N ALA A 86 -4.13 25.30 -22.83
CA ALA A 86 -3.61 23.96 -22.56
C ALA A 86 -2.94 23.91 -21.18
N SER A 87 -3.66 24.33 -20.14
CA SER A 87 -3.20 24.30 -18.74
C SER A 87 -4.28 23.72 -17.84
N THR A 88 -4.70 22.48 -18.11
CA THR A 88 -5.43 21.63 -17.14
C THR A 88 -5.49 20.19 -17.66
N ALA A 89 -4.35 19.48 -17.68
CA ALA A 89 -4.33 18.03 -17.81
C ALA A 89 -3.62 17.44 -16.60
N ARG A 90 -4.42 17.09 -15.59
CA ARG A 90 -4.00 16.41 -14.36
C ARG A 90 -3.33 15.08 -14.71
N GLY A 91 -2.38 14.65 -13.87
CA GLY A 91 -1.63 13.39 -13.95
C GLY A 91 -2.48 12.10 -13.97
N ARG A 92 -3.23 11.90 -15.05
CA ARG A 92 -3.55 10.58 -15.57
C ARG A 92 -2.38 10.19 -16.47
N ILE A 93 -1.70 9.09 -16.14
CA ILE A 93 -1.06 8.28 -17.17
C ILE A 93 -2.18 7.96 -18.17
N PRO A 94 -1.99 8.18 -19.47
CA PRO A 94 -3.03 7.87 -20.45
C PRO A 94 -3.45 6.41 -20.27
N VAL A 95 -4.74 6.20 -20.03
CA VAL A 95 -5.37 4.88 -19.89
C VAL A 95 -5.58 4.29 -21.28
N GLY A 96 -4.50 4.27 -22.07
CA GLY A 96 -4.45 3.56 -23.34
C GLY A 96 -4.31 2.06 -23.10
N PRO A 97 -4.55 1.22 -24.12
CA PRO A 97 -4.30 -0.21 -23.99
C PRO A 97 -2.83 -0.45 -23.61
N LEU A 98 -2.60 -1.46 -22.75
CA LEU A 98 -1.25 -1.92 -22.47
C LEU A 98 -0.78 -2.78 -23.65
N VAL A 99 0.38 -2.46 -24.21
CA VAL A 99 1.03 -3.21 -25.30
C VAL A 99 2.40 -3.69 -24.87
N MET A 100 2.82 -4.83 -25.38
CA MET A 100 4.18 -5.34 -25.14
C MET A 100 5.18 -4.42 -25.82
N HIS A 101 5.93 -3.64 -25.04
CA HIS A 101 6.89 -2.70 -25.57
C HIS A 101 8.14 -3.46 -26.06
N PRO A 102 8.54 -3.32 -27.35
CA PRO A 102 9.60 -4.14 -27.94
C PRO A 102 10.95 -3.98 -27.24
N ALA A 103 11.28 -2.75 -26.82
CA ALA A 103 12.57 -2.47 -26.21
C ALA A 103 12.80 -3.10 -24.83
N CYS A 104 11.76 -3.29 -24.00
CA CYS A 104 11.95 -3.80 -22.64
C CYS A 104 11.22 -5.13 -22.39
N GLY A 105 10.30 -5.52 -23.26
CA GLY A 105 9.48 -6.72 -23.08
C GLY A 105 8.41 -6.58 -22.00
N PHE A 106 8.06 -5.36 -21.56
CA PHE A 106 7.01 -5.12 -20.58
C PHE A 106 5.71 -4.69 -21.24
N ALA A 107 4.57 -5.13 -20.70
CA ALA A 107 3.27 -4.51 -20.98
C ALA A 107 3.24 -3.09 -20.38
N LEU A 108 3.24 -2.07 -21.23
CA LEU A 108 3.25 -0.64 -20.90
C LEU A 108 2.16 0.09 -21.71
N PRO A 109 1.71 1.29 -21.28
CA PRO A 109 0.71 2.03 -22.05
C PRO A 109 1.19 2.33 -23.47
N GLU A 110 0.28 2.21 -24.43
CA GLU A 110 0.55 2.48 -25.83
C GLU A 110 1.19 3.87 -26.04
N GLY A 111 2.20 3.92 -26.91
CA GLY A 111 2.92 5.15 -27.24
C GLY A 111 4.03 5.54 -26.27
N TRP A 112 4.27 4.78 -25.20
CA TRP A 112 5.51 4.96 -24.41
C TRP A 112 6.75 4.69 -25.27
N ILE A 113 7.83 5.44 -25.02
CA ILE A 113 9.03 5.43 -25.87
C ILE A 113 10.31 5.34 -25.04
N THR A 114 11.39 4.90 -25.69
CA THR A 114 12.78 5.06 -25.26
C THR A 114 13.64 5.35 -26.48
N LEU A 115 14.69 6.16 -26.33
CA LEU A 115 15.72 6.40 -27.35
C LEU A 115 16.92 5.45 -27.20
N GLY A 116 16.88 4.56 -26.22
CA GLY A 116 17.90 3.56 -25.96
C GLY A 116 17.78 2.34 -26.87
N PRO A 117 18.79 1.46 -26.86
CA PRO A 117 18.69 0.17 -27.52
C PRO A 117 17.66 -0.72 -26.81
N ASP A 118 17.20 -1.76 -27.51
CA ASP A 118 16.41 -2.83 -26.89
C ASP A 118 17.23 -3.50 -25.78
N GLN A 119 16.67 -3.49 -24.58
CA GLN A 119 17.22 -4.05 -23.36
C GLN A 119 16.14 -4.87 -22.66
N PRO A 120 16.07 -6.18 -22.92
CA PRO A 120 15.20 -7.08 -22.17
C PRO A 120 15.52 -6.98 -20.68
N ARG A 121 14.48 -6.78 -19.87
CA ARG A 121 14.60 -6.65 -18.42
C ARG A 121 13.79 -7.72 -17.73
N ILE A 122 14.17 -8.06 -16.51
CA ILE A 122 13.36 -8.92 -15.65
C ILE A 122 12.20 -8.07 -15.15
N ASP A 123 10.97 -8.54 -15.42
CA ASP A 123 9.77 -7.88 -14.94
C ASP A 123 9.64 -8.13 -13.43
N PRO A 124 9.75 -7.08 -12.59
CA PRO A 124 9.70 -7.25 -11.15
C PRO A 124 8.27 -7.44 -10.62
N ARG A 125 7.24 -7.26 -11.46
CA ARG A 125 5.82 -7.32 -11.10
C ARG A 125 5.39 -8.76 -10.76
N PRO A 126 4.16 -8.97 -10.23
CA PRO A 126 3.68 -10.30 -9.86
C PRO A 126 3.82 -11.35 -10.99
N GLY A 127 4.50 -12.47 -10.67
CA GLY A 127 4.82 -13.56 -11.58
C GLY A 127 3.68 -14.55 -11.80
N ALA A 128 3.96 -15.85 -11.90
CA ALA A 128 2.96 -16.89 -12.16
C ALA A 128 1.75 -16.84 -11.20
N ARG A 129 0.57 -17.16 -11.72
CA ARG A 129 -0.65 -17.35 -10.94
C ARG A 129 -0.71 -18.77 -10.40
N VAL A 130 -1.44 -18.97 -9.31
CA VAL A 130 -1.79 -20.31 -8.81
C VAL A 130 -2.85 -20.93 -9.71
N ALA A 131 -3.82 -20.11 -10.13
CA ALA A 131 -4.83 -20.52 -11.09
C ALA A 131 -4.20 -20.75 -12.47
N GLN A 132 -4.31 -21.98 -12.97
CA GLN A 132 -3.81 -22.38 -14.30
C GLN A 132 -4.82 -22.13 -15.42
N ASP A 133 -6.09 -21.93 -15.09
CA ASP A 133 -7.15 -21.67 -16.04
C ASP A 133 -7.22 -20.18 -16.45
N ALA A 134 -7.83 -19.92 -17.61
CA ALA A 134 -8.00 -18.56 -18.13
C ALA A 134 -8.77 -17.69 -17.13
N GLY A 135 -8.34 -16.45 -16.94
CA GLY A 135 -9.07 -15.47 -16.13
C GLY A 135 -10.45 -15.14 -16.68
N ILE A 136 -11.32 -14.58 -15.83
CA ILE A 136 -12.63 -14.08 -16.28
C ILE A 136 -12.53 -12.74 -17.04
N GLY A 137 -11.35 -12.11 -17.07
CA GLY A 137 -11.14 -10.77 -17.61
C GLY A 137 -11.81 -9.69 -16.75
N GLY A 138 -12.35 -8.68 -17.41
CA GLY A 138 -13.08 -7.57 -16.78
C GLY A 138 -12.19 -6.39 -16.38
N VAL A 139 -12.83 -5.40 -15.76
CA VAL A 139 -12.19 -4.17 -15.30
C VAL A 139 -12.51 -3.88 -13.84
N LEU A 140 -11.54 -3.32 -13.12
CA LEU A 140 -11.71 -2.82 -11.76
C LEU A 140 -11.87 -1.29 -11.76
N LYS A 141 -12.39 -0.76 -10.64
CA LYS A 141 -12.38 0.67 -10.34
C LYS A 141 -12.96 1.56 -11.46
N GLN A 142 -13.89 1.02 -12.26
CA GLN A 142 -14.67 1.80 -13.23
C GLN A 142 -15.38 2.96 -12.52
N ARG A 143 -15.87 2.68 -11.30
CA ARG A 143 -16.37 3.68 -10.35
C ARG A 143 -15.77 3.49 -8.96
N PRO A 144 -15.72 4.54 -8.12
CA PRO A 144 -15.31 4.40 -6.72
C PRO A 144 -16.15 3.38 -5.93
N GLU A 145 -17.45 3.29 -6.23
CA GLU A 145 -18.39 2.37 -5.55
C GLU A 145 -18.17 0.90 -5.92
N ASP A 146 -17.44 0.61 -7.00
CA ASP A 146 -17.05 -0.76 -7.35
C ASP A 146 -15.88 -1.26 -6.50
N PHE A 147 -15.23 -0.38 -5.73
CA PHE A 147 -14.09 -0.73 -4.89
C PHE A 147 -14.29 -0.19 -3.48
N ILE A 148 -14.88 -1.01 -2.62
CA ILE A 148 -15.14 -0.66 -1.22
C ILE A 148 -14.06 -1.28 -0.34
N VAL A 149 -13.48 -0.48 0.55
CA VAL A 149 -12.48 -0.91 1.53
C VAL A 149 -12.88 -0.47 2.92
N GLU A 150 -13.15 -1.42 3.80
CA GLU A 150 -13.45 -1.17 5.21
C GLU A 150 -12.27 -1.63 6.08
N GLU A 151 -11.76 -0.74 6.92
CA GLU A 151 -10.70 -1.06 7.87
C GLU A 151 -11.22 -1.94 8.99
N ILE A 152 -10.53 -3.04 9.27
CA ILE A 152 -10.81 -3.92 10.41
C ILE A 152 -9.90 -3.49 11.57
N PRO A 153 -10.43 -2.80 12.60
CA PRO A 153 -9.60 -2.29 13.68
C PRO A 153 -9.03 -3.43 14.53
N SER A 154 -7.88 -3.15 15.17
CA SER A 154 -7.28 -4.06 16.15
C SER A 154 -8.02 -4.11 17.48
N TYR A 155 -8.72 -3.04 17.83
CA TYR A 155 -9.48 -2.90 19.06
C TYR A 155 -10.56 -1.85 18.87
N THR A 156 -11.60 -1.92 19.70
CA THR A 156 -12.65 -0.91 19.74
C THR A 156 -12.22 0.30 20.59
N PRO A 157 -12.70 1.51 20.29
CA PRO A 157 -12.46 2.68 21.14
C PRO A 157 -12.98 2.44 22.57
N SER A 158 -12.21 2.87 23.58
CA SER A 158 -12.51 2.68 25.01
C SER A 158 -13.70 3.52 25.48
N GLY A 159 -13.99 4.64 24.82
CA GLY A 159 -15.05 5.58 25.21
C GLY A 159 -14.57 6.72 26.13
N GLU A 160 -13.30 6.71 26.55
CA GLU A 160 -12.68 7.72 27.40
C GLU A 160 -11.26 8.08 26.93
N GLY A 161 -10.78 9.27 27.29
CA GLY A 161 -9.43 9.77 26.97
C GLY A 161 -9.40 11.02 26.08
N GLU A 162 -8.20 11.55 25.89
CA GLU A 162 -7.96 12.83 25.19
C GLU A 162 -7.94 12.71 23.65
N HIS A 163 -7.94 11.49 23.12
CA HIS A 163 -8.08 11.29 21.68
C HIS A 163 -9.55 11.02 21.32
N ILE A 164 -10.01 11.58 20.22
CA ILE A 164 -11.28 11.19 19.61
C ILE A 164 -11.02 10.34 18.38
N TYR A 165 -11.57 9.13 18.38
CA TYR A 165 -11.57 8.22 17.25
C TYR A 165 -12.82 8.51 16.43
N LEU A 166 -12.62 8.67 15.13
CA LEU A 166 -13.65 8.97 14.16
C LEU A 166 -13.66 7.85 13.13
N GLY A 167 -14.83 7.25 12.91
CA GLY A 167 -15.06 6.43 11.73
C GLY A 167 -15.39 7.34 10.56
N VAL A 168 -14.52 7.39 9.55
CA VAL A 168 -14.70 8.25 8.39
C VAL A 168 -14.90 7.43 7.13
N GLN A 169 -15.90 7.81 6.32
CA GLN A 169 -16.06 7.34 4.95
C GLN A 169 -15.55 8.42 4.01
N LYS A 170 -14.59 8.08 3.15
CA LYS A 170 -14.17 8.94 2.04
C LYS A 170 -14.50 8.30 0.69
N THR A 171 -14.83 9.11 -0.31
CA THR A 171 -15.11 8.66 -1.67
C THR A 171 -14.24 9.41 -2.66
N ASN A 172 -13.49 8.68 -3.50
CA ASN A 172 -12.61 9.25 -4.53
C ASN A 172 -11.70 10.39 -4.01
N MET A 173 -11.08 10.20 -2.84
CA MET A 173 -10.39 11.27 -2.11
C MET A 173 -8.97 10.82 -1.71
N PRO A 174 -7.91 11.60 -2.03
CA PRO A 174 -6.56 11.36 -1.53
C PRO A 174 -6.50 11.42 0.00
N HIS A 175 -5.57 10.68 0.60
CA HIS A 175 -5.41 10.67 2.06
C HIS A 175 -5.02 12.06 2.60
N THR A 176 -4.11 12.77 1.92
CA THR A 176 -3.67 14.13 2.29
C THR A 176 -4.81 15.13 2.29
N GLU A 177 -5.70 15.06 1.31
CA GLU A 177 -6.88 15.92 1.24
C GLU A 177 -7.81 15.71 2.44
N MET A 178 -8.05 14.44 2.81
CA MET A 178 -8.85 14.11 3.99
C MET A 178 -8.24 14.67 5.28
N LEU A 179 -6.91 14.53 5.46
CA LEU A 179 -6.23 15.10 6.63
C LEU A 179 -6.37 16.62 6.69
N ALA A 180 -6.25 17.31 5.56
CA ALA A 180 -6.43 18.75 5.49
C ALA A 180 -7.86 19.19 5.83
N VAL A 181 -8.88 18.45 5.37
CA VAL A 181 -10.29 18.71 5.72
C VAL A 181 -10.52 18.54 7.22
N LEU A 182 -10.02 17.45 7.81
CA LEU A 182 -10.16 17.19 9.24
C LEU A 182 -9.37 18.21 10.08
N GLY A 183 -8.14 18.54 9.69
CA GLY A 183 -7.31 19.53 10.38
C GLY A 183 -7.99 20.90 10.44
N ARG A 184 -8.58 21.35 9.32
CA ARG A 184 -9.38 22.58 9.29
C ARG A 184 -10.62 22.51 10.18
N HIS A 185 -11.38 21.41 10.11
CA HIS A 185 -12.61 21.23 10.89
C HIS A 185 -12.35 21.24 12.41
N PHE A 186 -11.29 20.56 12.85
CA PHE A 186 -10.94 20.48 14.26
C PHE A 186 -9.98 21.59 14.72
N HIS A 187 -9.53 22.45 13.82
CA HIS A 187 -8.48 23.45 14.05
C HIS A 187 -7.25 22.84 14.75
N VAL A 188 -6.68 21.82 14.11
CA VAL A 188 -5.47 21.13 14.58
C VAL A 188 -4.53 20.88 13.41
N ASP A 189 -3.24 20.78 13.71
CA ASP A 189 -2.24 20.39 12.73
C ASP A 189 -2.34 18.89 12.38
N GLU A 190 -1.83 18.50 11.22
CA GLU A 190 -1.78 17.09 10.79
C GLU A 190 -1.06 16.19 11.80
N SER A 191 -0.10 16.74 12.55
CA SER A 191 0.63 16.04 13.61
C SER A 191 -0.27 15.58 14.76
N ALA A 192 -1.44 16.19 14.98
CA ALA A 192 -2.44 15.78 15.95
C ALA A 192 -3.32 14.62 15.43
N ILE A 193 -3.33 14.38 14.12
CA ILE A 193 -4.13 13.36 13.46
C ILE A 193 -3.32 12.07 13.36
N GLY A 194 -3.95 10.94 13.68
CA GLY A 194 -3.38 9.60 13.65
C GLY A 194 -4.25 8.68 12.81
N PHE A 195 -3.63 7.74 12.12
CA PHE A 195 -4.28 6.77 11.24
C PHE A 195 -3.51 5.46 11.22
N ALA A 196 -4.19 4.34 11.00
CA ALA A 196 -3.59 3.02 11.01
C ALA A 196 -2.93 2.64 9.66
N GLY A 197 -3.39 3.22 8.56
CA GLY A 197 -2.81 3.07 7.23
C GLY A 197 -3.44 4.04 6.23
N MET A 198 -2.87 4.10 5.03
CA MET A 198 -3.48 4.82 3.91
C MET A 198 -4.38 3.87 3.12
N LYS A 199 -5.51 4.37 2.64
CA LYS A 199 -6.43 3.63 1.76
C LYS A 199 -6.45 4.25 0.37
N ASP A 200 -6.85 3.45 -0.62
CA ASP A 200 -6.97 3.84 -2.02
C ASP A 200 -7.67 5.20 -2.22
N ARG A 201 -7.18 5.94 -3.21
CA ARG A 201 -7.83 7.19 -3.65
C ARG A 201 -9.12 6.88 -4.38
N VAL A 202 -9.06 6.01 -5.40
CA VAL A 202 -10.20 5.62 -6.25
C VAL A 202 -10.93 4.44 -5.60
N ALA A 203 -11.71 4.75 -4.57
CA ALA A 203 -12.47 3.79 -3.78
C ALA A 203 -13.49 4.53 -2.90
N VAL A 204 -14.46 3.80 -2.37
CA VAL A 204 -15.19 4.18 -1.15
C VAL A 204 -14.47 3.50 0.02
N THR A 205 -13.92 4.26 0.96
CA THR A 205 -13.14 3.67 2.05
C THR A 205 -13.67 4.09 3.40
N HIS A 206 -13.83 3.12 4.31
CA HIS A 206 -14.12 3.33 5.73
C HIS A 206 -12.85 3.09 6.53
N GLN A 207 -12.41 4.09 7.28
CA GLN A 207 -11.21 3.97 8.12
C GLN A 207 -11.38 4.71 9.43
N THR A 208 -10.61 4.29 10.43
CA THR A 208 -10.55 5.01 11.70
C THR A 208 -9.44 6.04 11.66
N VAL A 209 -9.74 7.26 12.10
CA VAL A 209 -8.74 8.29 12.37
C VAL A 209 -8.85 8.73 13.81
N SER A 210 -7.73 9.01 14.47
CA SER A 210 -7.70 9.60 15.80
C SER A 210 -7.29 11.05 15.71
N ILE A 211 -7.92 11.92 16.48
CA ILE A 211 -7.52 13.32 16.61
C ILE A 211 -7.25 13.60 18.08
N HIS A 212 -6.09 14.16 18.39
CA HIS A 212 -5.83 14.67 19.73
C HIS A 212 -6.66 15.94 19.95
N LEU A 213 -7.61 15.91 20.88
CA LEU A 213 -8.59 16.98 21.06
C LEU A 213 -9.00 17.07 22.54
N PRO A 214 -8.99 18.25 23.18
CA PRO A 214 -9.45 18.40 24.56
C PRO A 214 -10.81 17.73 24.81
N VAL A 215 -11.02 17.16 26.00
CA VAL A 215 -12.19 16.31 26.31
C VAL A 215 -13.51 17.06 26.11
N ASP A 216 -13.55 18.33 26.48
CA ASP A 216 -14.75 19.17 26.41
C ASP A 216 -15.06 19.70 25.01
N ARG A 217 -14.16 19.51 24.05
CA ARG A 217 -14.34 20.02 22.70
C ARG A 217 -15.28 19.10 21.90
N PRO A 218 -16.42 19.61 21.41
CA PRO A 218 -17.37 18.80 20.64
C PRO A 218 -16.81 18.47 19.26
N VAL A 219 -17.31 17.38 18.67
CA VAL A 219 -16.95 16.97 17.30
C VAL A 219 -17.50 17.95 16.26
N GLY A 220 -18.70 18.49 16.50
CA GLY A 220 -19.43 19.29 15.53
C GLY A 220 -19.94 18.46 14.35
N GLU A 221 -20.76 19.09 13.50
CA GLU A 221 -21.23 18.48 12.26
C GLU A 221 -20.19 18.71 11.16
N LEU A 222 -19.61 17.65 10.61
CA LEU A 222 -18.70 17.73 9.46
C LEU A 222 -19.52 17.60 8.17
N ARG A 223 -19.63 18.69 7.41
CA ARG A 223 -20.27 18.70 6.08
C ARG A 223 -19.21 18.74 4.98
N HIS A 224 -19.15 17.68 4.19
CA HIS A 224 -18.25 17.61 3.05
C HIS A 224 -18.82 16.66 1.98
N GLU A 225 -18.68 17.01 0.71
CA GLU A 225 -19.27 16.24 -0.41
C GLU A 225 -18.72 14.81 -0.50
N ARG A 226 -17.40 14.65 -0.29
CA ARG A 226 -16.66 13.40 -0.45
C ARG A 226 -16.20 12.75 0.85
N LEU A 227 -16.58 13.29 2.01
CA LEU A 227 -16.14 12.83 3.33
C LEU A 227 -17.29 12.88 4.31
N ALA A 228 -17.63 11.74 4.91
CA ALA A 228 -18.70 11.61 5.88
C ALA A 228 -18.16 11.05 7.20
N LEU A 229 -18.64 11.60 8.31
CA LEU A 229 -18.40 11.08 9.65
C LEU A 229 -19.49 10.05 9.99
N MET A 230 -19.09 8.80 10.25
CA MET A 230 -20.01 7.70 10.55
C MET A 230 -20.25 7.54 12.06
N TRP A 231 -19.20 7.69 12.86
CA TRP A 231 -19.27 7.60 14.31
C TRP A 231 -18.07 8.31 14.95
N SER A 232 -18.22 8.67 16.23
CA SER A 232 -17.13 9.24 17.04
C SER A 232 -17.14 8.65 18.45
N LYS A 233 -15.97 8.24 18.97
CA LYS A 233 -15.79 7.75 20.35
C LYS A 233 -14.43 8.16 20.89
N ARG A 234 -14.31 8.38 22.20
CA ARG A 234 -13.03 8.73 22.83
C ARG A 234 -12.12 7.51 23.01
N HIS A 235 -10.82 7.78 23.07
CA HIS A 235 -9.79 6.81 23.37
C HIS A 235 -8.57 7.44 24.06
N SER A 236 -7.79 6.63 24.76
CA SER A 236 -6.65 7.09 25.55
C SER A 236 -5.39 7.35 24.72
N ASN A 237 -5.20 6.66 23.59
CA ASN A 237 -4.00 6.80 22.77
C ASN A 237 -4.28 7.21 21.33
N LYS A 238 -3.32 7.92 20.75
CA LYS A 238 -3.27 8.17 19.30
C LYS A 238 -3.24 6.87 18.51
N LEU A 239 -3.98 6.82 17.41
CA LEU A 239 -3.91 5.75 16.43
C LEU A 239 -2.60 5.87 15.63
N ARG A 240 -1.85 4.78 15.50
CA ARG A 240 -0.56 4.75 14.81
C ARG A 240 -0.59 3.72 13.69
N ARG A 241 0.36 3.85 12.76
CA ARG A 241 0.54 2.90 11.66
C ARG A 241 0.61 1.47 12.19
N GLY A 242 -0.15 0.58 11.57
CA GLY A 242 -0.20 -0.85 11.94
C GLY A 242 -1.21 -1.20 13.03
N HIS A 243 -1.96 -0.22 13.59
CA HIS A 243 -3.08 -0.45 14.52
C HIS A 243 -4.37 -0.91 13.80
N LEU A 244 -4.24 -1.84 12.85
CA LEU A 244 -5.33 -2.54 12.19
C LEU A 244 -5.02 -4.03 12.13
N ARG A 245 -6.05 -4.88 12.09
CA ARG A 245 -5.88 -6.31 11.78
C ARG A 245 -5.74 -6.52 10.28
N GLY A 246 -6.54 -5.81 9.51
CA GLY A 246 -6.66 -6.01 8.08
C GLY A 246 -7.70 -5.08 7.45
N ASN A 247 -8.09 -5.42 6.24
CA ASN A 247 -9.11 -4.69 5.50
C ASN A 247 -10.12 -5.68 4.93
N ARG A 248 -11.39 -5.33 5.04
CA ARG A 248 -12.50 -5.96 4.34
C ARG A 248 -12.69 -5.28 3.01
N PHE A 249 -12.69 -6.06 1.94
CA PHE A 249 -12.89 -5.59 0.59
C PHE A 249 -14.25 -6.03 0.09
N SER A 250 -14.93 -5.17 -0.66
CA SER A 250 -16.05 -5.54 -1.52
C SER A 250 -15.78 -4.93 -2.90
N ILE A 251 -15.40 -5.79 -3.84
CA ILE A 251 -14.92 -5.40 -5.16
C ILE A 251 -15.86 -5.96 -6.21
N ARG A 252 -16.34 -5.09 -7.11
CA ARG A 252 -17.08 -5.47 -8.30
C ARG A 252 -16.14 -5.49 -9.50
N ILE A 253 -16.04 -6.63 -10.14
CA ILE A 253 -15.41 -6.78 -11.45
C ILE A 253 -16.51 -6.52 -12.50
N ARG A 254 -16.28 -5.53 -13.36
CA ARG A 254 -17.20 -5.08 -14.42
C ARG A 254 -16.74 -5.62 -15.78
N ASP A 255 -17.59 -5.47 -16.79
CA ASP A 255 -17.35 -5.95 -18.17
C ASP A 255 -17.09 -7.47 -18.24
N VAL A 256 -17.85 -8.22 -17.43
CA VAL A 256 -17.79 -9.68 -17.35
C VAL A 256 -19.19 -10.28 -17.44
N ASP A 257 -19.26 -11.49 -17.98
CA ASP A 257 -20.49 -12.29 -17.93
C ASP A 257 -20.79 -12.72 -16.48
N PRO A 258 -21.92 -12.28 -15.88
CA PRO A 258 -22.32 -12.68 -14.53
C PRO A 258 -22.45 -14.20 -14.33
N MET A 259 -22.65 -14.99 -15.39
CA MET A 259 -22.72 -16.45 -15.31
C MET A 259 -21.39 -17.09 -14.88
N GLN A 260 -20.25 -16.38 -15.05
CA GLN A 260 -18.94 -16.82 -14.58
C GLN A 260 -18.81 -16.79 -13.05
N VAL A 261 -19.81 -16.34 -12.29
CA VAL A 261 -19.80 -16.33 -10.81
C VAL A 261 -19.45 -17.70 -10.21
N ARG A 262 -19.83 -18.80 -10.87
CA ARG A 262 -19.53 -20.16 -10.40
C ARG A 262 -18.05 -20.49 -10.51
N SER A 263 -17.38 -20.06 -11.58
CA SER A 263 -15.93 -20.28 -11.73
C SER A 263 -15.15 -19.41 -10.74
N VAL A 264 -15.57 -18.16 -10.54
CA VAL A 264 -14.99 -17.27 -9.51
C VAL A 264 -15.15 -17.86 -8.12
N LYS A 265 -16.36 -18.33 -7.76
CA LYS A 265 -16.60 -18.96 -6.47
C LYS A 265 -15.68 -20.16 -6.25
N LYS A 266 -15.58 -21.06 -7.23
CA LYS A 266 -14.69 -22.23 -7.15
C LYS A 266 -13.22 -21.82 -6.92
N ARG A 267 -12.72 -20.81 -7.65
CA ARG A 267 -11.36 -20.30 -7.44
C ARG A 267 -11.18 -19.68 -6.05
N MET A 268 -12.18 -18.94 -5.56
CA MET A 268 -12.11 -18.39 -4.21
C MET A 268 -12.11 -19.48 -3.13
N GLU A 269 -12.83 -20.59 -3.33
CA GLU A 269 -12.76 -21.77 -2.45
C GLU A 269 -11.34 -22.38 -2.45
N GLU A 270 -10.75 -22.56 -3.63
CA GLU A 270 -9.39 -23.10 -3.78
C GLU A 270 -8.33 -22.18 -3.14
N LEU A 271 -8.42 -20.87 -3.39
CA LEU A 271 -7.52 -19.87 -2.82
C LEU A 271 -7.75 -19.66 -1.32
N ALA A 272 -8.96 -19.90 -0.80
CA ALA A 272 -9.20 -19.87 0.63
C ALA A 272 -8.50 -21.01 1.37
N VAL A 273 -8.33 -22.17 0.71
CA VAL A 273 -7.65 -23.34 1.28
C VAL A 273 -6.14 -23.27 1.05
N ARG A 274 -5.70 -23.01 -0.18
CA ARG A 274 -4.27 -22.98 -0.54
C ARG A 274 -3.58 -21.70 -0.11
N GLY A 275 -4.34 -20.62 0.04
CA GLY A 275 -3.95 -19.21 0.15
C GLY A 275 -3.50 -18.59 -1.18
N ILE A 276 -3.23 -17.29 -1.11
CA ILE A 276 -2.95 -16.43 -2.27
C ILE A 276 -1.46 -16.05 -2.25
N PRO A 277 -0.70 -16.14 -3.36
CA PRO A 277 0.71 -15.73 -3.38
C PRO A 277 0.89 -14.26 -2.99
N ASP A 278 1.72 -13.95 -2.00
CA ASP A 278 1.86 -12.58 -1.44
C ASP A 278 2.80 -11.66 -2.24
N TYR A 279 2.62 -11.57 -3.56
CA TYR A 279 3.46 -10.73 -4.42
C TYR A 279 3.42 -9.24 -4.02
N PHE A 280 4.55 -8.55 -4.14
CA PHE A 280 4.56 -7.10 -4.24
C PHE A 280 3.95 -6.68 -5.57
N GLY A 281 2.89 -5.86 -5.51
CA GLY A 281 2.22 -5.35 -6.70
C GLY A 281 2.96 -4.19 -7.39
N ASP A 282 2.48 -3.86 -8.57
CA ASP A 282 3.08 -2.94 -9.55
C ASP A 282 3.42 -1.55 -8.98
N GLN A 283 2.60 -1.06 -8.05
CA GLN A 283 2.80 0.21 -7.36
C GLN A 283 4.16 0.31 -6.64
N ARG A 284 4.76 -0.82 -6.25
CA ARG A 284 6.09 -0.86 -5.63
C ARG A 284 7.20 -0.44 -6.60
N PHE A 285 7.03 -0.79 -7.87
CA PHE A 285 8.06 -0.63 -8.90
C PHE A 285 7.96 0.72 -9.64
N GLY A 286 6.96 1.53 -9.27
CA GLY A 286 6.74 2.85 -9.83
C GLY A 286 6.07 2.78 -11.20
N TYR A 287 5.59 3.92 -11.69
CA TYR A 287 4.84 3.95 -12.95
C TYR A 287 5.67 3.53 -14.16
N ARG A 288 6.99 3.76 -14.13
CA ARG A 288 7.94 3.28 -15.16
C ARG A 288 8.41 1.84 -14.93
N VAL A 289 8.02 1.20 -13.81
CA VAL A 289 8.48 -0.16 -13.45
C VAL A 289 10.02 -0.24 -13.37
N ASN A 290 10.66 0.78 -12.79
CA ASN A 290 12.12 0.91 -12.74
C ASN A 290 12.70 1.21 -11.34
N ASN A 291 11.89 1.28 -10.28
CA ASN A 291 12.41 1.58 -8.93
C ASN A 291 13.42 0.56 -8.44
N GLN A 292 13.23 -0.73 -8.77
CA GLN A 292 14.17 -1.81 -8.47
C GLN A 292 15.51 -1.63 -9.20
N LEU A 293 15.48 -1.10 -10.43
CA LEU A 293 16.69 -0.82 -11.20
C LEU A 293 17.43 0.39 -10.62
N LEU A 294 16.71 1.45 -10.25
CA LEU A 294 17.28 2.58 -9.51
C LEU A 294 17.91 2.09 -8.19
N GLY A 295 17.26 1.15 -7.49
CA GLY A 295 17.78 0.54 -6.27
C GLY A 295 19.07 -0.23 -6.53
N LEU A 296 19.12 -1.01 -7.60
CA LEU A 296 20.30 -1.78 -8.00
C LEU A 296 21.48 -0.88 -8.37
N LEU A 297 21.26 0.12 -9.22
CA LEU A 297 22.29 1.08 -9.64
C LEU A 297 22.80 1.90 -8.45
N HIS A 298 21.88 2.34 -7.59
CA HIS A 298 22.24 3.06 -6.37
C HIS A 298 23.09 2.20 -5.44
N ALA A 299 22.72 0.92 -5.23
CA ALA A 299 23.46 0.01 -4.36
C ALA A 299 24.86 -0.34 -4.91
N ARG A 300 25.02 -0.36 -6.23
CA ARG A 300 26.34 -0.53 -6.89
C ARG A 300 27.23 0.72 -6.79
N GLY A 301 26.68 1.85 -6.36
CA GLY A 301 27.39 3.13 -6.34
C GLY A 301 27.57 3.75 -7.73
N ASP A 302 26.85 3.27 -8.75
CA ASP A 302 26.91 3.80 -10.11
C ASP A 302 26.02 5.05 -10.22
N ALA A 303 26.58 6.18 -9.79
CA ALA A 303 25.86 7.44 -9.73
C ALA A 303 25.45 7.95 -11.12
N GLN A 304 26.30 7.76 -12.13
CA GLN A 304 25.99 8.21 -13.49
C GLN A 304 24.84 7.39 -14.08
N ALA A 305 24.91 6.06 -14.02
CA ALA A 305 23.82 5.22 -14.52
C ALA A 305 22.51 5.45 -13.74
N THR A 306 22.58 5.73 -12.44
CA THR A 306 21.39 6.08 -11.64
C THR A 306 20.72 7.34 -12.19
N LEU A 307 21.50 8.38 -12.51
CA LEU A 307 20.98 9.60 -13.10
C LEU A 307 20.47 9.38 -14.53
N ASP A 308 21.17 8.61 -15.35
CA ASP A 308 20.77 8.31 -16.73
C ASP A 308 19.45 7.53 -16.77
N GLU A 309 19.24 6.57 -15.87
CA GLU A 309 17.99 5.81 -15.78
C GLU A 309 16.82 6.70 -15.26
N MET A 310 17.10 7.57 -14.29
CA MET A 310 16.11 8.47 -13.72
C MET A 310 15.72 9.59 -14.71
N LEU A 311 16.71 10.29 -15.26
CA LEU A 311 16.59 11.56 -15.99
C LEU A 311 16.75 11.43 -17.51
N GLY A 312 17.48 10.42 -17.99
CA GLY A 312 17.82 10.27 -19.40
C GLY A 312 16.70 9.74 -20.27
N ALA A 313 16.88 9.86 -21.59
CA ALA A 313 15.93 9.41 -22.59
C ALA A 313 16.23 8.00 -23.12
N ARG A 314 17.31 7.36 -22.66
CA ARG A 314 17.82 6.09 -23.18
C ARG A 314 17.58 4.89 -22.27
N GLY A 315 17.02 5.10 -21.09
CA GLY A 315 16.75 4.06 -20.09
C GLY A 315 15.38 3.40 -20.26
N THR A 316 14.72 3.12 -19.13
CA THR A 316 13.35 2.57 -19.13
C THR A 316 12.40 3.45 -19.96
N PRO A 317 11.48 2.85 -20.75
CA PRO A 317 10.48 3.63 -21.46
C PRO A 317 9.71 4.61 -20.58
N PHE A 318 9.27 5.71 -21.19
CA PHE A 318 8.60 6.81 -20.50
C PHE A 318 7.50 7.43 -21.40
N PRO A 319 6.59 8.23 -20.81
CA PRO A 319 5.55 8.93 -21.57
C PRO A 319 6.14 9.96 -22.56
N PRO A 320 5.65 10.06 -23.81
CA PRO A 320 6.21 10.96 -24.83
C PRO A 320 6.35 12.42 -24.43
N HIS A 321 5.45 12.94 -23.58
CA HIS A 321 5.53 14.32 -23.11
C HIS A 321 6.78 14.63 -22.29
N GLN A 322 7.48 13.62 -21.77
CA GLN A 322 8.75 13.80 -21.06
C GLN A 322 9.97 13.86 -21.98
N LEU A 323 9.82 13.62 -23.29
CA LEU A 323 10.95 13.51 -24.22
C LEU A 323 11.83 14.77 -24.21
N ALA A 324 11.23 15.94 -24.44
CA ALA A 324 11.97 17.21 -24.48
C ALA A 324 12.72 17.49 -23.17
N THR A 325 12.07 17.20 -22.02
CA THR A 325 12.67 17.34 -20.68
C THR A 325 13.88 16.44 -20.48
N ARG A 326 13.83 15.20 -20.97
CA ARG A 326 14.91 14.22 -20.86
C ARG A 326 16.05 14.53 -21.84
N GLU A 327 15.75 15.03 -23.04
CA GLU A 327 16.78 15.47 -23.99
C GLU A 327 17.56 16.70 -23.48
N LEU A 328 16.93 17.59 -22.71
CA LEU A 328 17.64 18.69 -22.03
C LEU A 328 18.71 18.14 -21.08
N TYR A 329 18.42 17.06 -20.35
CA TYR A 329 19.43 16.38 -19.52
C TYR A 329 20.57 15.81 -20.37
N GLU A 330 20.25 15.13 -21.47
CA GLU A 330 21.25 14.53 -22.37
C GLU A 330 22.18 15.58 -23.00
N ARG A 331 21.69 16.81 -23.24
CA ARG A 331 22.50 17.94 -23.74
C ARG A 331 23.25 18.70 -22.64
N GLY A 332 23.10 18.32 -21.36
CA GLY A 332 23.72 19.01 -20.23
C GLY A 332 23.01 20.31 -19.81
N GLU A 333 21.82 20.59 -20.34
CA GLU A 333 21.01 21.77 -20.01
C GLU A 333 20.20 21.55 -18.72
N PHE A 334 20.90 21.31 -17.60
CA PHE A 334 20.29 20.82 -16.36
C PHE A 334 19.28 21.78 -15.72
N GLU A 335 19.53 23.09 -15.75
CA GLU A 335 18.62 24.09 -15.17
C GLU A 335 17.29 24.14 -15.95
N ALA A 336 17.36 24.13 -17.28
CA ALA A 336 16.19 24.08 -18.15
C ALA A 336 15.41 22.78 -17.95
N SER A 337 16.11 21.64 -17.85
CA SER A 337 15.46 20.36 -17.54
C SER A 337 14.75 20.43 -16.18
N ALA A 338 15.41 20.92 -15.12
CA ALA A 338 14.84 21.02 -13.78
C ALA A 338 13.57 21.88 -13.71
N ALA A 339 13.49 22.93 -14.52
CA ALA A 339 12.33 23.81 -14.61
C ALA A 339 11.11 23.15 -15.29
N SER A 340 11.35 22.17 -16.16
CA SER A 340 10.30 21.47 -16.91
C SER A 340 9.63 20.32 -16.15
N TRP A 341 10.28 19.79 -15.11
CA TRP A 341 9.71 18.75 -14.25
C TRP A 341 8.62 19.27 -13.31
N GLY A 342 7.64 18.42 -13.00
CA GLY A 342 6.53 18.75 -12.11
C GLY A 342 6.95 18.98 -10.66
N HIS A 343 6.05 19.52 -9.84
CA HIS A 343 6.32 19.71 -8.40
C HIS A 343 6.47 18.40 -7.61
N ASN A 344 5.92 17.30 -8.12
CA ASN A 344 6.00 15.98 -7.48
C ASN A 344 7.26 15.19 -7.86
N ASP A 345 8.00 15.63 -8.89
CA ASP A 345 9.22 14.98 -9.39
C ASP A 345 10.44 15.50 -8.60
N GLN A 346 10.37 15.32 -7.28
CA GLN A 346 11.33 15.94 -6.36
C GLN A 346 12.75 15.40 -6.54
N ALA A 347 12.92 14.08 -6.75
CA ALA A 347 14.23 13.47 -6.94
C ALA A 347 14.91 14.03 -8.19
N GLU A 348 14.16 14.10 -9.29
CA GLU A 348 14.60 14.59 -10.58
C GLU A 348 15.05 16.04 -10.48
N ARG A 349 14.21 16.90 -9.90
CA ARG A 349 14.51 18.34 -9.74
C ARG A 349 15.69 18.59 -8.82
N ILE A 350 15.81 17.85 -7.73
CA ILE A 350 16.92 18.00 -6.77
C ILE A 350 18.23 17.59 -7.44
N ALA A 351 18.25 16.46 -8.14
CA ALA A 351 19.43 15.97 -8.84
C ALA A 351 19.86 16.95 -9.96
N LEU A 352 18.93 17.39 -10.80
CA LEU A 352 19.23 18.33 -11.88
C LEU A 352 19.75 19.69 -11.37
N ARG A 353 19.14 20.24 -10.31
CA ARG A 353 19.66 21.47 -9.67
C ARG A 353 21.00 21.29 -8.99
N ALA A 354 21.33 20.08 -8.54
CA ALA A 354 22.66 19.79 -8.03
C ALA A 354 23.69 19.80 -9.18
N LEU A 355 23.38 19.17 -10.31
CA LEU A 355 24.20 19.18 -11.52
C LEU A 355 24.36 20.60 -12.09
N ALA A 356 23.28 21.38 -12.16
CA ALA A 356 23.29 22.78 -12.63
C ALA A 356 24.22 23.68 -11.78
N ARG A 357 24.41 23.35 -10.50
CA ARG A 357 25.37 24.03 -9.61
C ARG A 357 26.79 23.48 -9.70
N GLY A 358 27.09 22.65 -10.69
CA GLY A 358 28.42 22.07 -10.93
C GLY A 358 28.78 20.88 -10.04
N ARG A 359 27.81 20.23 -9.38
CA ARG A 359 28.09 18.96 -8.70
C ARG A 359 28.28 17.85 -9.72
N ASP A 360 29.14 16.89 -9.38
CA ASP A 360 29.28 15.64 -10.12
C ASP A 360 28.07 14.71 -9.90
N ALA A 361 28.02 13.61 -10.66
CA ALA A 361 26.93 12.63 -10.56
C ALA A 361 26.73 12.11 -9.13
N SER A 362 27.83 11.78 -8.45
CA SER A 362 27.83 11.34 -7.05
C SER A 362 27.24 12.40 -6.11
N GLY A 363 27.63 13.66 -6.26
CA GLY A 363 27.11 14.79 -5.49
C GLY A 363 25.63 15.08 -5.77
N ALA A 364 25.15 14.83 -6.99
CA ALA A 364 23.74 14.95 -7.36
C ALA A 364 22.88 13.83 -6.77
N VAL A 365 23.29 12.56 -6.89
CA VAL A 365 22.58 11.43 -6.25
C VAL A 365 22.59 11.56 -4.72
N ARG A 366 23.67 12.07 -4.13
CA ARG A 366 23.74 12.32 -2.68
C ARG A 366 22.72 13.37 -2.23
N ALA A 367 22.43 14.37 -3.05
CA ALA A 367 21.46 15.41 -2.74
C ALA A 367 20.01 14.90 -2.67
N ILE A 368 19.70 13.79 -3.34
CA ILE A 368 18.38 13.15 -3.30
C ILE A 368 18.06 12.72 -1.86
N PRO A 369 16.83 12.99 -1.34
CA PRO A 369 16.44 12.60 0.01
C PRO A 369 16.60 11.11 0.29
N GLY A 370 17.10 10.77 1.49
CA GLY A 370 17.36 9.38 1.90
C GLY A 370 16.13 8.46 1.81
N HIS A 371 14.94 8.97 2.14
CA HIS A 371 13.71 8.16 2.08
C HIS A 371 13.34 7.71 0.66
N MET A 372 13.70 8.47 -0.38
CA MET A 372 13.46 8.08 -1.78
C MET A 372 14.44 6.99 -2.22
N LYS A 373 15.71 7.11 -1.81
CA LYS A 373 16.73 6.08 -2.04
C LYS A 373 16.40 4.77 -1.31
N ASN A 374 15.96 4.87 -0.06
CA ASN A 374 15.47 3.73 0.72
C ASN A 374 14.24 3.07 0.06
N PHE A 375 13.38 3.86 -0.60
CA PHE A 375 12.26 3.32 -1.36
C PHE A 375 12.72 2.53 -2.59
N TRP A 376 13.74 2.98 -3.32
CA TRP A 376 14.33 2.22 -4.42
C TRP A 376 14.97 0.90 -3.96
N LEU A 377 15.72 0.93 -2.86
CA LEU A 377 16.28 -0.30 -2.26
C LEU A 377 15.19 -1.26 -1.78
N SER A 378 14.10 -0.73 -1.22
CA SER A 378 12.93 -1.54 -0.87
C SER A 378 12.25 -2.16 -2.08
N ALA A 379 12.22 -1.46 -3.23
CA ALA A 379 11.74 -2.03 -4.49
C ALA A 379 12.67 -3.14 -5.00
N LEU A 380 13.99 -2.99 -4.86
CA LEU A 380 14.95 -4.05 -5.18
C LEU A 380 14.73 -5.32 -4.32
N GLN A 381 14.56 -5.16 -3.00
CA GLN A 381 14.19 -6.28 -2.12
C GLN A 381 12.88 -6.94 -2.58
N GLY A 382 11.88 -6.13 -2.96
CA GLY A 382 10.59 -6.63 -3.45
C GLY A 382 10.70 -7.42 -4.76
N ALA A 383 11.57 -7.01 -5.68
CA ALA A 383 11.83 -7.74 -6.92
C ALA A 383 12.44 -9.12 -6.65
N ILE A 384 13.43 -9.20 -5.74
CA ILE A 384 14.04 -10.48 -5.34
C ILE A 384 13.02 -11.38 -4.65
N TYR A 385 12.22 -10.83 -3.73
CA TYR A 385 11.13 -11.56 -3.10
C TYR A 385 10.12 -12.11 -4.12
N ASN A 386 9.73 -11.29 -5.10
CA ASN A 386 8.78 -11.72 -6.15
C ASN A 386 9.38 -12.85 -7.00
N GLU A 387 10.67 -12.82 -7.32
CA GLU A 387 11.35 -13.91 -8.03
C GLU A 387 11.35 -15.22 -7.23
N VAL A 388 11.61 -15.17 -5.92
CA VAL A 388 11.51 -16.35 -5.03
C VAL A 388 10.09 -16.91 -5.01
N LEU A 389 9.10 -16.04 -4.81
CA LEU A 389 7.70 -16.44 -4.80
C LEU A 389 7.28 -17.02 -6.16
N ASN A 390 7.71 -16.41 -7.26
CA ASN A 390 7.43 -16.90 -8.60
C ASN A 390 7.97 -18.32 -8.83
N ALA A 391 9.21 -18.58 -8.42
CA ALA A 391 9.79 -19.92 -8.50
C ALA A 391 8.97 -20.94 -7.68
N ARG A 392 8.56 -20.57 -6.46
CA ARG A 392 7.75 -21.41 -5.57
C ARG A 392 6.32 -21.63 -6.09
N VAL A 393 5.75 -20.68 -6.83
CA VAL A 393 4.43 -20.86 -7.47
C VAL A 393 4.55 -21.79 -8.67
N ILE A 394 5.57 -21.60 -9.51
CA ILE A 394 5.80 -22.42 -10.71
C ILE A 394 6.03 -23.88 -10.37
N ASP A 395 6.84 -24.18 -9.34
CA ASP A 395 7.12 -25.55 -8.93
C ASP A 395 6.05 -26.15 -7.98
N GLY A 396 5.00 -25.39 -7.66
CA GLY A 396 3.87 -25.80 -6.85
C GLY A 396 4.08 -25.75 -5.34
N SER A 397 5.27 -25.38 -4.86
CA SER A 397 5.67 -25.51 -3.46
C SER A 397 5.43 -24.27 -2.58
N PHE A 398 4.85 -23.18 -3.11
CA PHE A 398 4.59 -21.94 -2.36
C PHE A 398 3.70 -22.11 -1.12
N ALA A 399 2.86 -23.15 -1.11
CA ALA A 399 1.95 -23.50 -0.02
C ALA A 399 2.45 -24.71 0.81
N GLU A 400 3.74 -25.05 0.70
CA GLU A 400 4.36 -26.20 1.35
C GLU A 400 5.57 -25.77 2.18
N ILE A 401 5.81 -26.50 3.28
CA ILE A 401 7.03 -26.36 4.08
C ILE A 401 8.10 -27.28 3.51
N LEU A 402 9.23 -26.71 3.13
CA LEU A 402 10.42 -27.47 2.77
C LEU A 402 11.38 -27.58 3.95
N PRO A 403 12.16 -28.67 4.05
CA PRO A 403 13.33 -28.70 4.92
C PRO A 403 14.25 -27.50 4.68
N GLY A 404 14.65 -26.82 5.75
CA GLY A 404 15.45 -25.60 5.68
C GLY A 404 14.66 -24.30 5.50
N ASP A 405 13.32 -24.34 5.41
CA ASP A 405 12.52 -23.12 5.30
C ASP A 405 12.63 -22.22 6.54
N VAL A 406 12.23 -20.97 6.37
CA VAL A 406 11.90 -20.09 7.50
C VAL A 406 10.39 -19.88 7.49
N ALA A 407 9.72 -20.17 8.60
CA ALA A 407 8.28 -20.09 8.72
C ALA A 407 7.83 -18.95 9.64
N VAL A 408 6.59 -18.49 9.42
CA VAL A 408 5.93 -17.49 10.26
C VAL A 408 4.57 -18.00 10.70
N LEU A 409 4.23 -17.77 11.97
CA LEU A 409 2.93 -18.14 12.53
C LEU A 409 1.84 -17.16 12.09
N ALA A 410 0.66 -17.67 11.72
CA ALA A 410 -0.48 -16.86 11.34
C ALA A 410 -0.93 -15.94 12.48
N GLY A 411 -1.23 -14.68 12.14
CA GLY A 411 -1.68 -13.66 13.10
C GLY A 411 -0.63 -13.20 14.11
N LYS A 412 0.60 -13.73 14.08
CA LYS A 412 1.71 -13.37 14.96
C LYS A 412 2.91 -12.90 14.12
N SER A 413 3.83 -12.16 14.75
CA SER A 413 5.10 -11.76 14.14
C SER A 413 6.24 -12.74 14.45
N SER A 414 5.91 -13.93 14.96
CA SER A 414 6.89 -14.96 15.33
C SER A 414 7.38 -15.69 14.09
N ILE A 415 8.68 -15.54 13.81
CA ILE A 415 9.38 -16.15 12.69
C ILE A 415 10.40 -17.13 13.27
N PHE A 416 10.52 -18.32 12.69
CA PHE A 416 11.47 -19.34 13.15
C PHE A 416 12.04 -20.15 11.97
N PRO A 417 13.33 -20.51 12.02
CA PRO A 417 13.92 -21.40 11.03
C PRO A 417 13.49 -22.86 11.27
N ILE A 418 13.40 -23.63 10.20
CA ILE A 418 13.18 -25.07 10.18
C ILE A 418 14.50 -25.70 9.73
N SER A 419 14.91 -26.78 10.40
CA SER A 419 16.19 -27.42 10.08
C SER A 419 16.17 -28.07 8.69
N SER A 420 17.32 -28.15 8.04
CA SER A 420 17.46 -28.84 6.75
C SER A 420 17.44 -30.37 6.90
N ASP A 421 17.72 -30.88 8.09
CA ASP A 421 17.67 -32.28 8.51
C ASP A 421 16.43 -32.59 9.39
N VAL A 422 15.39 -31.75 9.32
CA VAL A 422 14.12 -31.99 10.03
C VAL A 422 13.59 -33.40 9.73
N ASP A 423 13.20 -34.12 10.78
CA ASP A 423 12.68 -35.47 10.61
C ASP A 423 11.29 -35.49 9.96
N ALA A 424 10.89 -36.66 9.47
CA ALA A 424 9.65 -36.81 8.70
C ALA A 424 8.39 -36.56 9.56
N GLU A 425 8.42 -36.82 10.87
CA GLU A 425 7.28 -36.66 11.75
C GLU A 425 7.05 -35.17 12.06
N GLU A 426 8.13 -34.45 12.40
CA GLU A 426 8.08 -33.00 12.61
C GLU A 426 7.69 -32.27 11.30
N LEU A 427 8.27 -32.66 10.17
CA LEU A 427 7.91 -32.07 8.87
C LEU A 427 6.44 -32.32 8.52
N ALA A 428 5.91 -33.51 8.76
CA ALA A 428 4.49 -33.81 8.55
C ALA A 428 3.58 -32.97 9.45
N SER A 429 3.97 -32.74 10.71
CA SER A 429 3.26 -31.86 11.64
C SER A 429 3.27 -30.40 11.17
N LEU A 430 4.43 -29.88 10.75
CA LEU A 430 4.57 -28.54 10.18
C LEU A 430 3.76 -28.38 8.90
N GLN A 431 3.76 -29.40 8.03
CA GLN A 431 2.97 -29.41 6.81
C GLN A 431 1.47 -29.41 7.10
N ALA A 432 1.00 -30.20 8.07
CA ALA A 432 -0.41 -30.18 8.48
C ALA A 432 -0.85 -28.80 8.98
N ARG A 433 0.00 -28.12 9.74
CA ARG A 433 -0.23 -26.73 10.19
C ARG A 433 -0.17 -25.73 9.04
N CYS A 434 0.67 -25.95 8.04
CA CYS A 434 0.70 -25.14 6.82
C CYS A 434 -0.61 -25.29 6.02
N VAL A 435 -1.13 -26.51 5.89
CA VAL A 435 -2.43 -26.79 5.24
C VAL A 435 -3.58 -26.14 6.00
N ALA A 436 -3.53 -26.17 7.34
CA ALA A 436 -4.50 -25.50 8.20
C ALA A 436 -4.37 -23.95 8.21
N LEU A 437 -3.41 -23.39 7.46
CA LEU A 437 -3.09 -21.96 7.43
C LEU A 437 -2.62 -21.37 8.78
N ASP A 438 -2.17 -22.21 9.71
CA ASP A 438 -1.64 -21.79 11.02
C ASP A 438 -0.21 -21.22 10.92
N LEU A 439 0.50 -21.60 9.86
CA LEU A 439 1.82 -21.08 9.52
C LEU A 439 1.98 -20.98 8.00
N SER A 440 2.99 -20.26 7.55
CA SER A 440 3.36 -20.20 6.14
C SER A 440 4.87 -20.11 5.96
N PRO A 441 5.43 -20.66 4.86
CA PRO A 441 6.80 -20.38 4.47
C PRO A 441 6.96 -18.89 4.17
N THR A 442 8.20 -18.41 4.22
CA THR A 442 8.53 -16.99 4.03
C THR A 442 9.55 -16.81 2.92
N GLY A 443 9.57 -15.61 2.32
CA GLY A 443 10.61 -15.15 1.40
C GLY A 443 11.46 -14.03 1.99
N PRO A 444 12.57 -13.67 1.32
CA PRO A 444 13.56 -12.76 1.84
C PRO A 444 13.15 -11.30 1.70
N ILE A 445 13.43 -10.51 2.74
CA ILE A 445 13.61 -9.07 2.66
C ILE A 445 15.04 -8.82 3.16
N HIS A 446 16.00 -8.82 2.23
CA HIS A 446 17.42 -8.89 2.59
C HIS A 446 17.87 -7.76 3.52
N GLY A 447 18.64 -8.12 4.53
CA GLY A 447 19.31 -7.21 5.44
C GLY A 447 20.21 -7.98 6.41
N PRO A 448 21.06 -7.29 7.18
CA PRO A 448 22.15 -7.89 7.95
C PRO A 448 21.70 -8.85 9.05
N LYS A 449 20.47 -8.73 9.56
CA LYS A 449 19.91 -9.60 10.61
C LYS A 449 18.76 -10.48 10.11
N MET A 450 18.57 -10.58 8.80
CA MET A 450 17.58 -11.47 8.22
C MET A 450 17.94 -12.93 8.56
N ILE A 451 16.98 -13.68 9.11
CA ILE A 451 17.13 -15.12 9.32
C ILE A 451 17.28 -15.79 7.95
N GLN A 452 18.36 -16.54 7.76
CA GLN A 452 18.64 -17.23 6.51
C GLN A 452 17.96 -18.60 6.51
N PRO A 453 17.37 -19.02 5.38
CA PRO A 453 16.99 -20.41 5.19
C PRO A 453 18.21 -21.30 4.96
N GLN A 454 17.98 -22.59 4.84
CA GLN A 454 18.98 -23.60 4.50
C GLN A 454 18.52 -24.43 3.29
N GLY A 455 19.40 -25.27 2.74
CA GLY A 455 19.05 -26.25 1.72
C GLY A 455 18.40 -25.64 0.46
N ARG A 456 17.36 -26.30 -0.05
CA ARG A 456 16.67 -25.89 -1.29
C ARG A 456 16.10 -24.47 -1.22
N PRO A 457 15.40 -24.04 -0.14
CA PRO A 457 14.98 -22.64 -0.01
C PRO A 457 16.11 -21.62 -0.13
N LEU A 458 17.29 -21.89 0.46
CA LEU A 458 18.46 -21.01 0.31
C LEU A 458 18.94 -20.93 -1.15
N THR A 459 19.01 -22.06 -1.85
CA THR A 459 19.39 -22.08 -3.28
C THR A 459 18.40 -21.29 -4.13
N MET A 460 17.10 -21.34 -3.83
CA MET A 460 16.09 -20.54 -4.53
C MET A 460 16.27 -19.04 -4.28
N GLU A 461 16.56 -18.62 -3.04
CA GLU A 461 16.84 -17.22 -2.72
C GLU A 461 18.12 -16.71 -3.40
N GLN A 462 19.18 -17.52 -3.43
CA GLN A 462 20.43 -17.18 -4.14
C GLN A 462 20.22 -17.07 -5.65
N ALA A 463 19.43 -17.98 -6.24
CA ALA A 463 19.10 -17.93 -7.66
C ALA A 463 18.30 -16.67 -8.01
N ALA A 464 17.31 -16.29 -7.18
CA ALA A 464 16.55 -15.06 -7.35
C ALA A 464 17.42 -13.81 -7.25
N LEU A 465 18.32 -13.77 -6.26
CA LEU A 465 19.29 -12.69 -6.08
C LEU A 465 20.19 -12.52 -7.31
N ALA A 466 20.76 -13.63 -7.80
CA ALA A 466 21.62 -13.65 -8.98
C ALA A 466 20.86 -13.26 -10.25
N ARG A 467 19.62 -13.73 -10.41
CA ARG A 467 18.75 -13.40 -11.55
C ARG A 467 18.50 -11.90 -11.63
N VAL A 468 18.16 -11.26 -10.51
CA VAL A 468 17.99 -9.79 -10.43
C VAL A 468 19.32 -9.04 -10.60
N GLY A 469 20.46 -9.73 -10.49
CA GLY A 469 21.80 -9.14 -10.60
C GLY A 469 22.26 -8.41 -9.34
N ALA A 470 21.65 -8.72 -8.20
CA ALA A 470 21.98 -8.15 -6.91
C ALA A 470 22.99 -9.02 -6.14
N GLU A 471 23.61 -8.45 -5.11
CA GLU A 471 24.52 -9.15 -4.19
C GLU A 471 24.11 -8.87 -2.75
N LEU A 472 24.44 -9.77 -1.81
CA LEU A 472 24.08 -9.58 -0.40
C LEU A 472 24.76 -8.35 0.23
N SER A 473 25.94 -7.97 -0.26
CA SER A 473 26.69 -6.77 0.14
C SER A 473 25.90 -5.48 -0.09
N MET A 474 24.94 -5.48 -1.02
CA MET A 474 24.09 -4.33 -1.34
C MET A 474 23.02 -4.04 -0.28
N PHE A 475 22.77 -4.97 0.64
CA PHE A 475 21.71 -4.86 1.65
C PHE A 475 22.28 -4.65 3.06
N THR A 476 23.45 -4.04 3.18
CA THR A 476 24.09 -3.72 4.46
C THR A 476 24.32 -2.21 4.60
N PRO A 477 24.51 -1.69 5.83
CA PRO A 477 24.91 -0.30 6.02
C PRO A 477 26.28 -0.02 5.38
N PRO A 478 26.51 1.19 4.83
CA PRO A 478 25.64 2.37 4.85
C PRO A 478 24.63 2.43 3.69
N ILE A 479 24.56 1.41 2.82
CA ILE A 479 23.70 1.42 1.62
C ILE A 479 22.23 1.31 2.03
N LEU A 480 21.90 0.31 2.85
CA LEU A 480 20.56 0.09 3.37
C LEU A 480 20.50 0.33 4.87
N GLU A 481 19.62 1.24 5.28
CA GLU A 481 19.25 1.43 6.69
C GLU A 481 18.08 0.47 7.03
N GLY A 482 18.40 -0.75 7.43
CA GLY A 482 17.41 -1.73 7.87
C GLY A 482 18.03 -3.08 8.20
N ASP A 483 17.42 -3.81 9.14
CA ASP A 483 17.93 -5.11 9.61
C ASP A 483 17.57 -6.28 8.68
N GLY A 484 16.69 -6.05 7.70
CA GLY A 484 16.06 -7.12 6.93
C GLY A 484 14.92 -7.79 7.69
N ALA A 485 14.14 -8.61 6.98
CA ALA A 485 12.98 -9.30 7.53
C ALA A 485 12.64 -10.55 6.72
N ARG A 486 11.67 -11.33 7.21
CA ARG A 486 11.00 -12.39 6.44
C ARG A 486 9.57 -11.97 6.19
N ARG A 487 9.08 -12.19 4.98
CA ARG A 487 7.69 -11.94 4.59
C ARG A 487 7.02 -13.27 4.24
N PRO A 488 5.80 -13.56 4.73
CA PRO A 488 5.08 -14.77 4.30
C PRO A 488 5.02 -14.86 2.78
N LEU A 489 5.12 -16.05 2.18
CA LEU A 489 4.90 -16.26 0.75
C LEU A 489 3.41 -16.22 0.37
N ARG A 490 2.53 -16.23 1.38
CA ARG A 490 1.11 -16.47 1.23
C ARG A 490 0.27 -15.52 2.08
N ILE A 491 -0.78 -14.98 1.47
CA ILE A 491 -1.87 -14.25 2.11
C ILE A 491 -3.00 -15.25 2.41
N THR A 492 -3.60 -15.14 3.58
CA THR A 492 -4.82 -15.85 3.95
C THR A 492 -6.02 -14.92 3.81
N MET A 493 -7.10 -15.46 3.25
CA MET A 493 -8.38 -14.77 3.06
C MET A 493 -9.41 -15.37 4.02
N THR A 494 -10.21 -14.51 4.66
CA THR A 494 -11.32 -14.92 5.53
C THR A 494 -12.61 -14.19 5.16
N ASP A 495 -13.74 -14.60 5.75
CA ASP A 495 -15.05 -13.94 5.61
C ASP A 495 -15.43 -13.60 4.16
N TRP A 496 -15.15 -14.53 3.24
CA TRP A 496 -15.32 -14.30 1.82
C TRP A 496 -16.70 -14.73 1.30
N ALA A 497 -17.18 -14.03 0.28
CA ALA A 497 -18.42 -14.33 -0.42
C ALA A 497 -18.33 -13.87 -1.88
N VAL A 498 -19.11 -14.52 -2.74
CA VAL A 498 -19.22 -14.16 -4.16
C VAL A 498 -20.67 -14.07 -4.54
N ASP A 499 -21.04 -13.00 -5.22
CA ASP A 499 -22.31 -12.84 -5.90
C ASP A 499 -22.13 -12.19 -7.26
N ALA A 500 -23.18 -12.15 -8.05
CA ALA A 500 -23.18 -11.50 -9.36
C ALA A 500 -24.53 -10.85 -9.60
N GLY A 501 -24.54 -9.87 -10.50
CA GLY A 501 -25.74 -9.12 -10.82
C GLY A 501 -25.57 -8.26 -12.05
N VAL A 502 -26.64 -7.54 -12.35
CA VAL A 502 -26.67 -6.50 -13.38
C VAL A 502 -27.29 -5.27 -12.74
N ASP A 503 -26.62 -4.13 -12.86
CA ASP A 503 -27.17 -2.84 -12.46
C ASP A 503 -27.18 -1.87 -13.67
N GLU A 504 -27.47 -0.59 -13.42
CA GLU A 504 -27.47 0.48 -14.43
C GLU A 504 -26.14 0.63 -15.19
N ASN A 505 -25.04 0.05 -14.68
CA ASN A 505 -23.69 0.09 -15.27
C ASN A 505 -23.29 -1.26 -15.88
N GLY A 506 -24.23 -2.18 -16.08
CA GLY A 506 -23.99 -3.47 -16.71
C GLY A 506 -23.73 -4.62 -15.72
N GLY A 507 -23.29 -5.74 -16.28
CA GLY A 507 -23.01 -6.97 -15.54
C GLY A 507 -21.79 -6.84 -14.62
N TYR A 508 -21.87 -7.46 -13.45
CA TYR A 508 -20.75 -7.53 -12.53
C TYR A 508 -20.70 -8.86 -11.79
N ILE A 509 -19.49 -9.22 -11.35
CA ILE A 509 -19.26 -10.22 -10.30
C ILE A 509 -18.66 -9.49 -9.10
N ARG A 510 -19.27 -9.65 -7.93
CA ARG A 510 -18.81 -9.04 -6.68
C ARG A 510 -18.12 -10.08 -5.82
N MET A 511 -16.93 -9.75 -5.36
CA MET A 511 -16.17 -10.51 -4.38
C MET A 511 -16.10 -9.70 -3.09
N GLN A 512 -16.48 -10.31 -1.99
CA GLN A 512 -16.25 -9.79 -0.64
C GLN A 512 -15.24 -10.70 0.06
N PHE A 513 -14.29 -10.14 0.80
CA PHE A 513 -13.29 -10.90 1.56
C PHE A 513 -12.49 -10.00 2.50
N ASP A 514 -11.91 -10.62 3.54
CA ASP A 514 -11.00 -9.96 4.48
C ASP A 514 -9.57 -10.39 4.21
N LEU A 515 -8.66 -9.41 4.14
CA LEU A 515 -7.21 -9.66 4.06
C LEU A 515 -6.47 -9.05 5.24
N PRO A 516 -5.38 -9.67 5.72
CA PRO A 516 -4.53 -9.11 6.76
C PRO A 516 -3.85 -7.81 6.32
N LYS A 517 -3.36 -7.04 7.28
CA LYS A 517 -2.59 -5.82 6.98
C LYS A 517 -1.35 -6.13 6.13
N GLY A 518 -1.06 -5.27 5.17
CA GLY A 518 0.10 -5.42 4.27
C GLY A 518 -0.13 -6.33 3.06
N ALA A 519 -1.28 -6.99 2.99
CA ALA A 519 -1.77 -7.67 1.79
C ALA A 519 -2.51 -6.70 0.86
N PHE A 520 -2.49 -6.99 -0.44
CA PHE A 520 -3.11 -6.17 -1.47
C PHE A 520 -4.24 -6.96 -2.17
N ALA A 521 -5.44 -6.38 -2.24
CA ALA A 521 -6.58 -7.02 -2.89
C ALA A 521 -6.38 -7.24 -4.40
N THR A 522 -5.53 -6.43 -5.05
CA THR A 522 -5.19 -6.57 -6.47
C THR A 522 -4.56 -7.92 -6.79
N VAL A 523 -3.84 -8.53 -5.83
CA VAL A 523 -3.23 -9.84 -5.98
C VAL A 523 -4.29 -10.95 -6.08
N LEU A 524 -5.32 -10.91 -5.21
CA LEU A 524 -6.46 -11.81 -5.33
C LEU A 524 -7.24 -11.55 -6.62
N CYS A 525 -7.49 -10.27 -6.95
CA CYS A 525 -8.18 -9.93 -8.20
C CYS A 525 -7.44 -10.47 -9.42
N ARG A 526 -6.11 -10.44 -9.41
CA ARG A 526 -5.28 -11.01 -10.48
C ARG A 526 -5.46 -12.52 -10.63
N GLU A 527 -5.52 -13.26 -9.52
CA GLU A 527 -5.81 -14.71 -9.56
C GLU A 527 -7.15 -15.01 -10.25
N ILE A 528 -8.16 -14.15 -10.03
CA ILE A 528 -9.51 -14.30 -10.59
C ILE A 528 -9.62 -13.81 -12.04
N MET A 529 -9.17 -12.59 -12.31
CA MET A 529 -9.28 -11.92 -13.61
C MET A 529 -8.29 -12.45 -14.64
N GLY A 530 -7.19 -13.05 -14.20
CA GLY A 530 -6.13 -13.64 -15.02
C GLY A 530 -5.36 -12.69 -15.92
N VAL A 531 -5.56 -11.39 -15.74
CA VAL A 531 -4.81 -10.31 -16.37
C VAL A 531 -4.14 -9.46 -15.29
N SER A 532 -3.15 -8.66 -15.65
CA SER A 532 -2.62 -7.63 -14.73
C SER A 532 -3.72 -6.65 -14.34
N VAL A 533 -3.71 -6.24 -13.08
CA VAL A 533 -4.79 -5.48 -12.45
C VAL A 533 -4.25 -4.13 -12.02
N GLU A 534 -4.54 -3.07 -12.78
CA GLU A 534 -4.20 -1.68 -12.43
C GLU A 534 -5.39 -0.89 -11.88
#